data_AF-A0A1V5DMJ4-F1
#
_entry.id   AF-A0A1V5DMJ4-F1
#
_cell.length_a   1.000
_cell.length_b   1.000
_cell.length_c   1.000
_cell.angle_alpha   90.00
_cell.angle_beta   90.00
_cell.angle_gamma   90.00
#
_symmetry.space_group_name_H-M   'P 1'
#
loop_
_entity.id
_entity.type
_entity.pdbx_description
1 polymer ?
#
loop_
_entity_poly.entity_id
_entity_poly.type
_entity_poly.pdbx_seq_one_letter_code
_entity_poly.pdbx_strand_id
1 'polypeptide(L)'
;MVKELENTCLKPDIGCFVLFQGDFSGLIIINFTKDAAMEIYRNYMVGMGMPEDDLAQNHTSDEVASSLGELLNQCVGKFRFDLEGKTGIFVNQNQPKMLVVNESVQIAIEMGIERQQLRQISFKTVNGNRFYLEVALPDIKFYSLFDFQKVELANIEEMIAQGKG
;
A
#
# COMPACT_ATOMS: atom_id res chain seq x y z
N MET A 1 5.32 15.13 -2.39
CA MET A 1 6.58 15.55 -1.72
C MET A 1 7.16 14.33 -1.03
N VAL A 2 8.48 14.12 -1.09
CA VAL A 2 9.20 13.06 -0.37
C VAL A 2 10.04 13.68 0.74
N LYS A 3 10.00 13.11 1.94
CA LYS A 3 10.72 13.57 3.13
C LYS A 3 11.46 12.39 3.77
N GLU A 4 12.66 12.62 4.31
CA GLU A 4 13.36 11.64 5.14
C GLU A 4 12.81 11.65 6.58
N LEU A 5 12.73 10.48 7.19
CA LEU A 5 12.24 10.31 8.56
C LEU A 5 13.34 9.76 9.46
N GLU A 6 13.22 10.03 10.75
CA GLU A 6 14.03 9.39 11.78
C GLU A 6 13.39 8.08 12.27
N ASN A 7 12.06 7.99 12.25
CA ASN A 7 11.28 6.83 12.69
C ASN A 7 9.98 6.72 11.88
N THR A 8 9.47 5.49 11.70
CA THR A 8 8.13 5.22 11.16
C THR A 8 7.09 5.16 12.27
N CYS A 9 5.91 5.74 12.05
CA CYS A 9 4.82 5.68 13.01
C CYS A 9 3.45 5.55 12.34
N LEU A 10 2.56 4.80 12.99
CA LEU A 10 1.12 4.93 12.80
C LEU A 10 0.67 6.20 13.49
N LYS A 11 0.07 7.10 12.73
CA LYS A 11 -0.51 8.34 13.25
C LYS A 11 -1.97 8.10 13.64
N PRO A 12 -2.55 8.98 14.49
CA PRO A 12 -3.94 8.89 14.90
C PRO A 12 -4.92 8.87 13.72
N ASP A 13 -6.17 8.47 14.01
CA ASP A 13 -7.27 8.19 13.07
C ASP A 13 -7.18 6.76 12.52
N ILE A 14 -6.67 6.58 11.30
CA ILE A 14 -6.67 5.28 10.61
C ILE A 14 -5.30 5.07 9.99
N GLY A 15 -4.61 4.05 10.48
CA GLY A 15 -3.34 3.62 9.95
C GLY A 15 -3.41 2.19 9.44
N CYS A 16 -2.73 1.94 8.32
CA CYS A 16 -2.49 0.61 7.81
C CYS A 16 -0.99 0.35 7.83
N PHE A 17 -0.58 -0.87 8.12
CA PHE A 17 0.78 -1.28 7.83
C PHE A 17 0.82 -2.65 7.15
N VAL A 18 1.79 -2.82 6.28
CA VAL A 18 2.07 -4.08 5.60
C VAL A 18 3.57 -4.36 5.67
N LEU A 19 3.85 -5.62 6.00
CA LEU A 19 5.18 -6.18 6.04
C LEU A 19 5.36 -7.02 4.78
N PHE A 20 6.48 -6.85 4.11
CA PHE A 20 6.86 -7.74 3.02
C PHE A 20 8.27 -8.29 3.24
N GLN A 21 8.50 -9.50 2.74
CA GLN A 21 9.71 -10.29 2.93
C GLN A 21 10.04 -11.06 1.66
N GLY A 22 11.31 -11.29 1.37
CA GLY A 22 11.78 -11.97 0.16
C GLY A 22 13.25 -11.62 -0.07
N ASP A 23 13.60 -11.28 -1.31
CA ASP A 23 14.93 -10.80 -1.68
C ASP A 23 15.38 -9.58 -0.86
N PHE A 24 14.40 -8.81 -0.39
CA PHE A 24 14.57 -7.86 0.71
C PHE A 24 13.28 -7.80 1.53
N SER A 25 13.41 -7.29 2.76
CA SER A 25 12.28 -7.08 3.66
C SER A 25 12.03 -5.59 3.88
N GLY A 26 10.79 -5.20 4.11
CA GLY A 26 10.43 -3.80 4.30
C GLY A 26 9.12 -3.58 5.04
N LEU A 27 8.93 -2.35 5.51
CA LEU A 27 7.67 -1.84 6.06
C LEU A 27 7.06 -0.84 5.10
N ILE A 28 5.76 -0.94 4.89
CA ILE A 28 4.95 0.15 4.37
C ILE A 28 3.89 0.48 5.43
N ILE A 29 3.76 1.76 5.76
CA ILE A 29 2.69 2.31 6.61
C ILE A 29 1.94 3.36 5.80
N ILE A 30 0.61 3.34 5.85
CA ILE A 30 -0.20 4.41 5.29
C ILE A 30 -1.07 5.00 6.40
N ASN A 31 -0.91 6.30 6.61
CA ASN A 31 -1.62 7.08 7.61
C ASN A 31 -2.66 7.96 6.92
N PHE A 32 -3.93 7.65 7.13
CA PHE A 32 -5.05 8.44 6.64
C PHE A 32 -5.51 9.41 7.72
N THR A 33 -5.75 10.66 7.34
CA THR A 33 -6.61 11.52 8.16
C THR A 33 -8.04 11.00 8.08
N LYS A 34 -8.85 11.28 9.12
CA LYS A 34 -10.29 10.97 9.12
C LYS A 34 -10.98 11.34 7.80
N ASP A 35 -10.77 12.56 7.32
CA ASP A 35 -11.45 13.07 6.12
C ASP A 35 -10.98 12.36 4.85
N ALA A 36 -9.67 12.06 4.74
CA ALA A 36 -9.14 11.31 3.60
C ALA A 36 -9.66 9.87 3.57
N ALA A 37 -9.70 9.20 4.74
CA ALA A 37 -10.23 7.85 4.85
C ALA A 37 -11.70 7.77 4.42
N MET A 38 -12.53 8.70 4.92
CA MET A 38 -13.95 8.75 4.56
C MET A 38 -14.17 9.08 3.09
N GLU A 39 -13.41 10.01 2.51
CA GLU A 39 -13.52 10.32 1.09
C GLU A 39 -13.17 9.12 0.21
N ILE A 40 -12.05 8.43 0.51
CA ILE A 40 -11.63 7.25 -0.27
C ILE A 40 -12.66 6.14 -0.13
N TYR A 41 -13.11 5.84 1.09
CA TYR A 41 -14.14 4.83 1.35
C TYR A 41 -15.45 5.14 0.61
N ARG A 42 -15.99 6.35 0.72
CA ARG A 42 -17.25 6.71 0.06
C ARG A 42 -17.14 6.63 -1.45
N ASN A 43 -16.09 7.20 -2.03
CA ASN A 43 -15.85 7.13 -3.47
C ASN A 43 -15.76 5.68 -3.95
N TYR A 44 -15.12 4.81 -3.17
CA TYR A 44 -15.02 3.39 -3.48
C TYR A 44 -16.38 2.69 -3.45
N MET A 45 -17.17 2.85 -2.37
CA MET A 45 -18.46 2.18 -2.22
C MET A 45 -19.51 2.70 -3.19
N VAL A 46 -19.56 4.02 -3.42
CA VAL A 46 -20.43 4.62 -4.45
C VAL A 46 -20.02 4.16 -5.84
N GLY A 47 -18.72 4.05 -6.12
CA GLY A 47 -18.20 3.47 -7.36
C GLY A 47 -18.63 2.01 -7.58
N MET A 48 -18.87 1.27 -6.50
CA MET A 48 -19.44 -0.08 -6.53
C MET A 48 -20.98 -0.10 -6.59
N GLY A 49 -21.64 1.06 -6.64
CA GLY A 49 -23.09 1.19 -6.76
C GLY A 49 -23.86 1.20 -5.43
N MET A 50 -23.17 1.33 -4.29
CA MET A 50 -23.84 1.46 -3.00
C MET A 50 -24.44 2.86 -2.82
N PRO A 51 -25.69 2.99 -2.32
CA PRO A 51 -26.29 4.30 -2.02
C PRO A 51 -25.53 5.05 -0.92
N GLU A 52 -25.41 6.36 -1.04
CA GLU A 52 -24.70 7.19 -0.04
C GLU A 52 -25.32 7.11 1.37
N ASP A 53 -26.63 6.95 1.45
CA ASP A 53 -27.38 6.86 2.72
C ASP A 53 -27.08 5.58 3.49
N ASP A 54 -26.61 4.53 2.81
CA ASP A 54 -26.28 3.23 3.41
C ASP A 54 -24.82 3.15 3.89
N LEU A 55 -24.01 4.17 3.62
CA LEU A 55 -22.59 4.18 3.94
C LEU A 55 -22.33 4.46 5.42
N ALA A 56 -21.24 3.89 5.93
CA ALA A 56 -20.73 4.21 7.24
C ALA A 56 -20.52 5.73 7.41
N GLN A 57 -20.99 6.27 8.52
CA GLN A 57 -20.84 7.70 8.85
C GLN A 57 -19.60 8.01 9.68
N ASN A 58 -19.05 6.99 10.35
CA ASN A 58 -17.89 7.12 11.21
C ASN A 58 -16.69 6.40 10.63
N HIS A 59 -15.57 7.14 10.51
CA HIS A 59 -14.28 6.64 10.06
C HIS A 59 -13.74 5.46 10.87
N THR A 60 -14.07 5.36 12.16
CA THR A 60 -13.64 4.24 13.01
C THR A 60 -14.50 2.98 12.84
N SER A 61 -15.40 2.91 11.86
CA SER A 61 -16.19 1.70 11.62
C SER A 61 -15.32 0.59 11.04
N ASP A 62 -15.65 -0.65 11.39
CA ASP A 62 -14.97 -1.84 10.85
C ASP A 62 -15.08 -1.91 9.32
N GLU A 63 -16.17 -1.41 8.76
CA GLU A 63 -16.40 -1.35 7.31
C GLU A 63 -15.40 -0.43 6.61
N VAL A 64 -15.18 0.79 7.12
CA VAL A 64 -14.20 1.74 6.57
C VAL A 64 -12.80 1.13 6.62
N ALA A 65 -12.43 0.57 7.78
CA ALA A 65 -11.14 -0.10 7.94
C ALA A 65 -10.98 -1.27 6.96
N SER A 66 -12.00 -2.11 6.81
CA SER A 66 -11.97 -3.28 5.92
C SER A 66 -11.84 -2.87 4.45
N SER A 67 -12.64 -1.91 3.98
CA SER A 67 -12.58 -1.44 2.59
C SER A 67 -11.23 -0.79 2.27
N LEU A 68 -10.68 0.02 3.17
CA LEU A 68 -9.34 0.59 2.99
C LEU A 68 -8.26 -0.50 3.02
N GLY A 69 -8.38 -1.49 3.90
CA GLY A 69 -7.47 -2.64 3.96
C GLY A 69 -7.46 -3.44 2.66
N GLU A 70 -8.62 -3.68 2.07
CA GLU A 70 -8.77 -4.39 0.80
C GLU A 70 -8.16 -3.59 -0.36
N LEU A 71 -8.46 -2.30 -0.46
CA LEU A 71 -7.83 -1.41 -1.45
C LEU A 71 -6.30 -1.45 -1.35
N LEU A 72 -5.77 -1.39 -0.13
CA LEU A 72 -4.33 -1.46 0.08
C LEU A 72 -3.75 -2.83 -0.25
N ASN A 73 -4.45 -3.91 0.06
CA ASN A 73 -4.03 -5.25 -0.31
C ASN A 73 -3.87 -5.39 -1.82
N GLN A 74 -4.79 -4.81 -2.59
CA GLN A 74 -4.70 -4.76 -4.06
C GLN A 74 -3.54 -3.89 -4.54
N CYS A 75 -3.33 -2.71 -3.94
CA CYS A 75 -2.20 -1.84 -4.29
C CYS A 75 -0.84 -2.52 -4.07
N VAL A 76 -0.65 -3.17 -2.93
CA VAL A 76 0.61 -3.87 -2.59
C VAL A 76 0.78 -5.10 -3.48
N GLY A 77 -0.30 -5.82 -3.77
CA GLY A 77 -0.28 -6.94 -4.72
C GLY A 77 0.16 -6.52 -6.12
N LYS A 78 -0.37 -5.40 -6.63
CA LYS A 78 0.06 -4.82 -7.92
C LYS A 78 1.51 -4.37 -7.87
N PHE A 79 1.93 -3.71 -6.79
CA PHE A 79 3.33 -3.30 -6.61
C PHE A 79 4.28 -4.50 -6.66
N ARG A 80 3.99 -5.58 -5.94
CA ARG A 80 4.77 -6.82 -5.95
C ARG A 80 4.89 -7.39 -7.36
N PHE A 81 3.76 -7.50 -8.06
CA PHE A 81 3.71 -8.05 -9.41
C PHE A 81 4.53 -7.23 -10.40
N ASP A 82 4.37 -5.90 -10.35
CA ASP A 82 5.13 -4.96 -11.17
C ASP A 82 6.63 -4.98 -10.84
N LEU A 83 7.00 -5.13 -9.57
CA LEU A 83 8.40 -5.21 -9.12
C LEU A 83 9.05 -6.46 -9.71
N GLU A 84 8.45 -7.63 -9.48
CA GLU A 84 8.96 -8.91 -9.98
C GLU A 84 9.07 -8.90 -11.52
N GLY A 85 8.03 -8.43 -12.23
CA GLY A 85 8.02 -8.40 -13.69
C GLY A 85 9.01 -7.41 -14.31
N LYS A 86 9.39 -6.34 -13.62
CA LYS A 86 10.30 -5.29 -14.15
C LYS A 86 11.76 -5.47 -13.72
N THR A 87 12.00 -6.04 -12.54
CA THR A 87 13.36 -6.12 -11.96
C THR A 87 13.79 -7.55 -11.64
N GLY A 88 12.89 -8.54 -11.76
CA GLY A 88 13.14 -9.91 -11.29
C GLY A 88 13.18 -10.05 -9.76
N ILE A 89 12.96 -8.96 -9.01
CA ILE A 89 13.03 -8.97 -7.55
C ILE A 89 11.73 -9.54 -6.99
N PHE A 90 11.85 -10.62 -6.23
CA PHE A 90 10.73 -11.27 -5.59
C PHE A 90 10.58 -10.81 -4.13
N VAL A 91 9.39 -10.33 -3.81
CA VAL A 91 8.94 -10.12 -2.44
C VAL A 91 7.59 -10.79 -2.26
N ASN A 92 7.33 -11.29 -1.06
CA ASN A 92 6.03 -11.77 -0.63
C ASN A 92 5.47 -10.85 0.45
N GLN A 93 4.15 -10.71 0.52
CA GLN A 93 3.51 -9.80 1.47
C GLN A 93 2.76 -10.58 2.55
N ASN A 94 2.82 -10.10 3.78
CA ASN A 94 1.79 -10.41 4.77
C ASN A 94 0.53 -9.59 4.45
N GLN A 95 -0.64 -10.04 4.91
CA GLN A 95 -1.86 -9.24 4.75
C GLN A 95 -1.71 -7.88 5.44
N PRO A 96 -2.12 -6.77 4.80
CA PRO A 96 -2.14 -5.46 5.45
C PRO A 96 -2.99 -5.49 6.72
N LYS A 97 -2.47 -4.92 7.80
CA LYS A 97 -3.17 -4.82 9.07
C LYS A 97 -3.64 -3.38 9.29
N MET A 98 -4.96 -3.23 9.41
CA MET A 98 -5.61 -1.96 9.73
C MET A 98 -5.66 -1.77 11.24
N LEU A 99 -5.28 -0.60 11.71
CA LEU A 99 -5.34 -0.21 13.11
C LEU A 99 -5.97 1.17 13.21
N VAL A 100 -7.05 1.24 13.98
CA VAL A 100 -7.61 2.51 14.46
C VAL A 100 -6.88 2.85 15.75
N VAL A 101 -6.16 3.96 15.78
CA VAL A 101 -5.37 4.38 16.93
C VAL A 101 -5.73 5.80 17.35
N ASN A 102 -5.87 6.00 18.66
CA ASN A 102 -6.17 7.31 19.25
C ASN A 102 -4.90 8.14 19.51
N GLU A 103 -3.75 7.47 19.56
CA GLU A 103 -2.42 8.06 19.79
C GLU A 103 -1.43 7.52 18.77
N SER A 104 -0.29 8.20 18.60
CA SER A 104 0.73 7.76 17.66
C SER A 104 1.44 6.50 18.18
N VAL A 105 1.52 5.45 17.35
CA VAL A 105 2.22 4.20 17.67
C VAL A 105 3.46 4.07 16.79
N GLN A 106 4.63 3.98 17.39
CA GLN A 106 5.86 3.71 16.64
C GLN A 106 5.90 2.24 16.23
N ILE A 107 6.18 1.98 14.96
CA ILE A 107 6.44 0.63 14.46
C ILE A 107 7.87 0.59 13.96
N ALA A 108 8.64 -0.37 14.47
CA ALA A 108 9.98 -0.69 14.00
C ALA A 108 10.02 -2.14 13.54
N ILE A 109 10.71 -2.39 12.42
CA ILE A 109 11.08 -3.75 12.02
C ILE A 109 12.57 -3.89 12.26
N GLU A 110 12.94 -4.90 13.03
CA GLU A 110 14.32 -5.30 13.17
C GLU A 110 14.71 -6.13 11.92
N MET A 111 15.48 -5.52 11.01
CA MET A 111 15.85 -6.17 9.75
C MET A 111 17.23 -6.82 9.78
N GLY A 112 17.95 -6.80 10.91
CA GLY A 112 19.31 -7.34 11.01
C GLY A 112 20.35 -6.65 10.09
N ILE A 113 20.03 -5.46 9.57
CA ILE A 113 20.85 -4.68 8.62
C ILE A 113 21.23 -3.34 9.27
N GLU A 114 22.47 -2.88 9.09
CA GLU A 114 23.02 -1.70 9.77
C GLU A 114 22.39 -0.36 9.37
N ARG A 115 21.78 -0.25 8.18
CA ARG A 115 21.19 1.01 7.68
C ARG A 115 19.83 0.80 7.04
N GLN A 116 18.84 1.52 7.58
CA GLN A 116 17.49 1.63 7.03
C GLN A 116 17.29 3.03 6.44
N GLN A 117 16.64 3.09 5.29
CA GLN A 117 16.13 4.30 4.69
C GLN A 117 14.65 4.44 5.03
N LEU A 118 14.34 5.46 5.81
CA LEU A 118 12.97 5.82 6.18
C LEU A 118 12.54 7.00 5.32
N ARG A 119 11.41 6.86 4.62
CA ARG A 119 10.89 7.87 3.71
C ARG A 119 9.40 8.07 3.95
N GLN A 120 8.95 9.31 3.88
CA GLN A 120 7.53 9.66 3.88
C GLN A 120 7.17 10.35 2.55
N ILE A 121 6.06 9.94 1.98
CA ILE A 121 5.46 10.55 0.79
C ILE A 121 4.10 11.11 1.19
N SER A 122 3.85 12.38 0.85
CA SER A 122 2.56 13.04 1.09
C SER A 122 1.69 13.02 -0.16
N PHE A 123 0.45 12.59 0.02
CA PHE A 123 -0.60 12.57 -0.98
C PHE A 123 -1.76 13.48 -0.59
N LYS A 124 -2.60 13.78 -1.58
CA LYS A 124 -3.87 14.49 -1.42
C LYS A 124 -4.95 13.77 -2.21
N THR A 125 -6.12 13.65 -1.64
CA THR A 125 -7.34 13.24 -2.35
C THR A 125 -7.83 14.34 -3.28
N VAL A 126 -8.91 14.08 -4.03
CA VAL A 126 -9.50 15.04 -4.97
C VAL A 126 -9.99 16.29 -4.24
N ASN A 127 -10.56 16.12 -3.04
CA ASN A 127 -11.00 17.25 -2.22
C ASN A 127 -9.86 17.89 -1.40
N GLY A 128 -8.63 17.43 -1.57
CA GLY A 128 -7.45 18.00 -0.92
C GLY A 128 -7.11 17.45 0.47
N ASN A 129 -7.82 16.41 0.92
CA ASN A 129 -7.55 15.75 2.20
C ASN A 129 -6.22 15.00 2.14
N ARG A 130 -5.39 15.16 3.17
CA ARG A 130 -4.02 14.63 3.17
C ARG A 130 -3.98 13.22 3.75
N PHE A 131 -3.12 12.40 3.18
CA PHE A 131 -2.68 11.14 3.77
C PHE A 131 -1.20 10.91 3.43
N TYR A 132 -0.56 10.01 4.17
CA TYR A 132 0.89 9.83 4.11
C TYR A 132 1.24 8.36 3.96
N LEU A 133 2.17 8.07 3.06
CA LEU A 133 2.83 6.77 2.96
C LEU A 133 4.20 6.89 3.61
N GLU A 134 4.48 6.06 4.60
CA GLU A 134 5.81 5.91 5.19
C GLU A 134 6.37 4.54 4.81
N VAL A 135 7.64 4.50 4.43
CA VAL A 135 8.31 3.27 4.01
C VAL A 135 9.61 3.15 4.77
N ALA A 136 9.86 1.97 5.33
CA ALA A 136 11.15 1.56 5.87
C ALA A 136 11.74 0.49 4.97
N LEU A 137 12.82 0.83 4.26
CA LEU A 137 13.53 -0.10 3.39
C LEU A 137 14.99 -0.22 3.83
N PRO A 138 15.63 -1.37 3.65
CA PRO A 138 17.08 -1.47 3.78
C PRO A 138 17.78 -0.70 2.66
N ASP A 139 18.96 -0.15 2.97
CA ASP A 139 19.82 0.46 1.96
C ASP A 139 20.51 -0.64 1.12
N ILE A 140 19.86 -1.06 0.02
CA ILE A 140 20.32 -2.16 -0.84
C ILE A 140 20.59 -1.64 -2.26
N LYS A 141 21.69 -2.10 -2.86
CA LYS A 141 22.02 -1.88 -4.27
C LYS A 141 21.86 -3.19 -5.04
N PHE A 142 20.97 -3.19 -6.02
CA PHE A 142 20.79 -4.29 -6.95
C PHE A 142 21.66 -4.04 -8.20
N TYR A 143 22.44 -5.04 -8.59
CA TYR A 143 23.23 -5.01 -9.82
C TYR A 143 22.69 -6.04 -10.80
N SER A 144 22.20 -5.57 -11.95
CA SER A 144 21.79 -6.48 -13.01
C SER A 144 23.01 -7.01 -13.74
N LEU A 145 23.17 -8.33 -13.81
CA LEU A 145 24.24 -8.96 -14.59
C LEU A 145 23.86 -9.14 -16.07
N PHE A 146 22.56 -9.10 -16.37
CA PHE A 146 22.00 -9.27 -17.72
C PHE A 146 20.81 -8.32 -17.90
N ASP A 147 20.45 -7.98 -19.13
CA ASP A 147 19.20 -7.26 -19.38
C ASP A 147 18.02 -8.17 -19.09
N PHE A 148 17.15 -7.77 -18.16
CA PHE A 148 15.91 -8.50 -17.89
C PHE A 148 15.01 -8.43 -19.13
N GLN A 149 14.70 -9.59 -19.72
CA GLN A 149 13.62 -9.66 -20.70
C GLN A 149 12.31 -9.39 -19.97
N LYS A 150 11.71 -8.24 -20.28
CA LYS A 150 10.39 -7.86 -19.78
C LYS A 150 9.44 -9.01 -20.07
N VAL A 151 8.87 -9.61 -19.03
CA VAL A 151 7.81 -10.60 -19.22
C VAL A 151 6.64 -9.85 -19.84
N GLU A 152 6.41 -10.03 -21.14
CA GLU A 152 5.19 -9.56 -21.77
C GLU A 152 4.05 -10.30 -21.09
N LEU A 153 3.26 -9.54 -20.33
CA LEU A 153 2.03 -10.04 -19.74
C LEU A 153 1.15 -10.50 -20.89
N ALA A 154 0.91 -11.81 -20.95
CA ALA A 154 -0.06 -12.35 -21.88
C ALA A 154 -1.39 -11.63 -21.63
N ASN A 155 -1.84 -10.88 -22.63
CA ASN A 155 -3.06 -10.10 -22.50
C ASN A 155 -4.22 -11.09 -22.39
N ILE A 156 -4.86 -11.14 -21.21
CA ILE A 156 -5.90 -12.12 -20.92
C ILE A 156 -7.04 -12.00 -21.94
N GLU A 157 -7.29 -10.79 -22.45
CA GLU A 157 -8.26 -10.55 -23.53
C GLU A 157 -7.85 -11.22 -24.85
N GLU A 158 -6.56 -11.21 -25.21
CA GLU A 158 -6.04 -11.89 -26.40
C GLU A 158 -6.10 -13.41 -26.25
N MET A 159 -5.83 -13.93 -25.06
CA MET A 159 -5.93 -15.37 -24.77
C MET A 159 -7.38 -15.87 -24.85
N ILE A 160 -8.34 -15.08 -24.35
CA ILE A 160 -9.77 -15.43 -24.43
C ILE A 160 -10.27 -15.32 -25.87
N ALA A 161 -9.79 -14.36 -26.65
CA ALA A 161 -10.12 -14.24 -28.07
C ALA A 161 -9.63 -15.45 -28.91
N GLN A 162 -8.49 -16.04 -28.55
CA GLN A 162 -7.95 -17.23 -29.21
C GLN A 162 -8.68 -18.54 -28.83
N GLY A 163 -9.44 -18.57 -27.74
CA GLY A 163 -10.19 -19.74 -27.27
C GLY A 163 -11.60 -19.92 -27.87
N LYS A 164 -12.04 -19.03 -28.77
CA LYS A 164 -13.34 -19.13 -29.48
C LYS A 164 -13.18 -19.63 -30.93
N GLY A 165 -12.27 -20.56 -31.16
CA GLY A 165 -12.09 -21.29 -32.43
C GLY A 165 -12.85 -22.60 -32.43
#